data_AF-K0TLY5-F1
#
_entry.id   AF-K0TLY5-F1
#
_cell.length_a   1.000
_cell.length_b   1.000
_cell.length_c   1.000
_cell.angle_alpha   90.00
_cell.angle_beta   90.00
_cell.angle_gamma   90.00
#
_symmetry.space_group_name_H-M   'P 1'
#
loop_
_entity.id
_entity.type
_entity.pdbx_description
1 polymer ?
#
loop_
_entity_poly.entity_id
_entity_poly.type
_entity_poly.pdbx_seq_one_letter_code
_entity_poly.pdbx_strand_id
1 'polypeptide(L)'
;MPHEIPLNFQGSLNAAMWTTMAEVGSANDENKTDATATGVEEVLCLCAWQRLSRIDYRNRKRTDEEKLLAEAHRTLETTFDEAKTVSALKSFINRVVVNENMCPYTKDADISATGLEMRGVAPGAVGYRFSPTTDACMVMSSFWNIVCEMMSVPEDELSSVMLSLPGIGMGESRDAHDRFAAVVELVGDATFGLVHFHPAYDRSVIHPLDKPAYGHLPPTSWLRPILKKGGALEEAESLSNEELLLSNYQRRAPHTAINFLRASQLTAAAGPNSICDLDGRGGVVEKASGIKLYTRNTIRMAEIGEEHLRARLKEEVDMQSIK
;
A
#
# COMPACT_ATOMS: atom_id res chain seq x y z
N MET A 1 39.02 1.34 18.52
CA MET A 1 38.21 2.56 18.72
C MET A 1 37.04 2.46 17.76
N PRO A 2 35.81 2.21 18.22
CA PRO A 2 34.64 2.17 17.35
C PRO A 2 34.16 3.61 17.13
N HIS A 3 33.97 3.98 15.86
CA HIS A 3 33.38 5.25 15.48
C HIS A 3 31.88 5.21 15.76
N GLU A 4 31.43 6.02 16.72
CA GLU A 4 30.02 6.34 16.94
C GLU A 4 29.52 7.18 15.76
N ILE A 5 28.48 6.71 15.08
CA ILE A 5 27.73 7.48 14.10
C ILE A 5 26.64 8.25 14.89
N PRO A 6 26.49 9.57 14.73
CA PRO A 6 25.55 10.33 15.54
C PRO A 6 24.10 9.98 15.18
N LEU A 7 23.37 9.47 16.17
CA LEU A 7 21.92 9.36 16.23
C LEU A 7 21.30 10.77 16.30
N ASN A 8 21.23 11.50 15.19
CA ASN A 8 20.47 12.76 15.15
C ASN A 8 19.95 13.18 13.76
N PHE A 9 19.57 12.22 12.91
CA PHE A 9 18.94 12.51 11.61
C PHE A 9 17.65 11.72 11.34
N GLN A 10 17.03 11.13 12.38
CA GLN A 10 15.83 10.29 12.26
C GLN A 10 14.56 10.94 12.84
N GLY A 11 14.68 12.14 13.42
CA GLY A 11 13.63 12.80 14.20
C GLY A 11 12.70 13.73 13.43
N SER A 12 13.00 14.06 12.17
CA SER A 12 12.25 15.07 11.39
C SER A 12 11.56 14.55 10.12
N LEU A 13 11.73 13.27 9.77
CA LEU A 13 11.05 12.65 8.62
C LEU A 13 9.81 11.82 8.98
N ASN A 14 9.61 11.49 10.25
CA ASN A 14 8.56 10.54 10.68
C ASN A 14 7.24 11.19 11.12
N ALA A 15 7.13 12.52 11.09
CA ALA A 15 5.89 13.25 11.37
C ALA A 15 5.23 13.87 10.12
N ALA A 16 5.82 13.69 8.93
CA ALA A 16 5.46 14.43 7.73
C ALA A 16 4.51 13.70 6.76
N MET A 17 4.24 12.40 6.93
CA MET A 17 3.67 11.58 5.84
C MET A 17 2.16 11.27 5.95
N TRP A 18 1.46 11.90 6.89
CA TRP A 18 0.01 12.18 6.80
C TRP A 18 -0.27 13.65 6.44
N THR A 19 0.78 14.47 6.43
CA THR A 19 0.76 15.90 6.10
C THR A 19 0.87 16.13 4.60
N THR A 20 1.26 15.14 3.79
CA THR A 20 1.37 15.31 2.33
C THR A 20 0.01 15.55 1.65
N MET A 21 -1.12 15.17 2.25
CA MET A 21 -2.44 15.65 1.77
C MET A 21 -2.80 17.04 2.30
N ALA A 22 -2.13 17.53 3.35
CA ALA A 22 -2.32 18.86 3.96
C ALA A 22 -1.45 19.94 3.31
N GLU A 23 -0.21 19.62 2.93
CA GLU A 23 0.79 20.58 2.43
C GLU A 23 0.78 20.73 0.91
N VAL A 24 0.28 19.73 0.17
CA VAL A 24 0.06 19.87 -1.29
C VAL A 24 -0.98 20.96 -1.59
N GLY A 25 -1.83 21.32 -0.62
CA GLY A 25 -2.80 22.42 -0.75
C GLY A 25 -2.25 23.83 -0.45
N SER A 26 -1.02 23.99 0.04
CA SER A 26 -0.46 25.29 0.46
C SER A 26 0.87 25.68 -0.19
N ALA A 27 1.44 24.82 -1.03
CA ALA A 27 2.67 25.13 -1.77
C ALA A 27 2.37 26.08 -2.95
N ASN A 28 2.74 27.36 -2.79
CA ASN A 28 2.81 28.33 -3.89
C ASN A 28 3.68 27.80 -5.04
N ASP A 29 3.29 28.10 -6.28
CA ASP A 29 3.88 27.65 -7.55
C ASP A 29 5.37 28.04 -7.79
N GLU A 30 6.04 28.72 -6.86
CA GLU A 30 7.39 29.27 -7.08
C GLU A 30 8.56 28.31 -6.81
N ASN A 31 8.33 27.09 -6.28
CA ASN A 31 9.42 26.15 -5.91
C ASN A 31 9.49 24.84 -6.74
N LYS A 32 8.76 24.71 -7.86
CA LYS A 32 8.72 23.45 -8.64
C LYS A 32 9.99 23.12 -9.44
N THR A 33 10.93 24.03 -9.60
CA THR A 33 12.10 23.82 -10.48
C THR A 33 13.31 23.15 -9.81
N ASP A 34 13.39 23.07 -8.48
CA ASP A 34 14.54 22.46 -7.77
C ASP A 34 14.31 21.01 -7.30
N ALA A 35 13.06 20.53 -7.27
CA ALA A 35 12.73 19.18 -6.78
C ALA A 35 13.07 18.04 -7.78
N THR A 36 13.25 18.35 -9.06
CA THR A 36 13.53 17.32 -10.10
C THR A 36 15.00 16.94 -10.17
N ALA A 37 15.92 17.79 -9.70
CA ALA A 37 17.35 17.52 -9.70
C ALA A 37 17.77 16.58 -8.55
N THR A 38 17.15 16.71 -7.38
CA THR A 38 17.46 15.90 -6.18
C THR A 38 16.98 14.45 -6.29
N GLY A 39 15.81 14.20 -6.89
CA GLY A 39 15.30 12.83 -7.07
C GLY A 39 16.16 11.97 -8.01
N VAL A 40 16.75 12.57 -9.05
CA VAL A 40 17.64 11.85 -9.98
C VAL A 40 18.97 11.48 -9.32
N GLU A 41 19.52 12.36 -8.47
CA GLU A 41 20.73 12.06 -7.71
C GLU A 41 20.51 10.95 -6.67
N GLU A 42 19.36 10.92 -5.99
CA GLU A 42 19.02 9.84 -5.05
C GLU A 42 18.87 8.49 -5.74
N VAL A 43 18.22 8.42 -6.90
CA VAL A 43 18.11 7.20 -7.71
C VAL A 43 19.50 6.72 -8.17
N LEU A 44 20.36 7.64 -8.61
CA LEU A 44 21.74 7.31 -8.99
C LEU A 44 22.57 6.82 -7.81
N CYS A 45 22.38 7.39 -6.61
CA CYS A 45 23.03 6.96 -5.38
C CYS A 45 22.56 5.57 -4.94
N LEU A 46 21.26 5.27 -5.06
CA LEU A 46 20.69 3.93 -4.82
C LEU A 46 21.24 2.91 -5.82
N CYS A 47 21.31 3.25 -7.11
CA CYS A 47 21.93 2.40 -8.13
C CYS A 47 23.43 2.16 -7.84
N ALA A 48 24.16 3.17 -7.37
CA ALA A 48 25.56 3.05 -7.00
C ALA A 48 25.75 2.18 -5.74
N TRP A 49 24.93 2.35 -4.71
CA TRP A 49 24.92 1.52 -3.51
C TRP A 49 24.57 0.06 -3.83
N GLN A 50 23.55 -0.18 -4.66
CA GLN A 50 23.20 -1.51 -5.17
C GLN A 50 24.37 -2.15 -5.94
N ARG A 51 25.13 -1.36 -6.69
CA ARG A 51 26.30 -1.86 -7.42
C ARG A 51 27.43 -2.25 -6.47
N LEU A 52 27.68 -1.47 -5.42
CA LEU A 52 28.70 -1.75 -4.41
C LEU A 52 28.33 -2.92 -3.49
N SER A 53 27.08 -2.99 -3.00
CA SER A 53 26.61 -4.11 -2.18
C SER A 53 26.57 -5.43 -2.96
N ARG A 54 26.25 -5.39 -4.26
CA ARG A 54 26.37 -6.55 -5.15
C ARG A 54 27.81 -7.01 -5.35
N ILE A 55 28.80 -6.12 -5.31
CA ILE A 55 30.22 -6.49 -5.46
C ILE A 55 30.68 -7.26 -4.22
N ASP A 56 30.40 -6.75 -3.01
CA ASP A 56 30.80 -7.42 -1.77
C ASP A 56 30.04 -8.73 -1.54
N TYR A 57 28.74 -8.77 -1.82
CA TYR A 57 27.94 -9.99 -1.73
C TYR A 57 28.35 -11.04 -2.78
N ARG A 58 28.74 -10.64 -4.00
CA ARG A 58 29.27 -11.57 -5.02
C ARG A 58 30.63 -12.15 -4.66
N ASN A 59 31.43 -11.41 -3.90
CA ASN A 59 32.76 -11.87 -3.48
C ASN A 59 32.70 -12.91 -2.35
N ARG A 60 31.60 -12.97 -1.61
CA ARG A 60 31.36 -14.05 -0.63
C ARG A 60 30.84 -15.30 -1.34
N LYS A 61 31.48 -16.44 -1.08
CA LYS A 61 30.92 -17.75 -1.49
C LYS A 61 29.60 -17.95 -0.75
N ARG A 62 28.50 -18.06 -1.51
CA ARG A 62 27.19 -18.44 -0.96
C ARG A 62 27.28 -19.78 -0.25
N THR A 63 26.65 -19.88 0.91
CA THR A 63 26.48 -21.15 1.63
C THR A 63 25.58 -22.08 0.80
N ASP A 64 25.63 -23.38 1.08
CA ASP A 64 24.75 -24.33 0.36
C ASP A 64 23.28 -24.11 0.72
N GLU A 65 22.99 -23.66 1.94
CA GLU A 65 21.65 -23.24 2.36
C GLU A 65 21.15 -22.05 1.54
N GLU A 66 21.97 -21.00 1.34
CA GLU A 66 21.61 -19.85 0.50
C GLU A 66 21.37 -20.24 -0.96
N LYS A 67 22.11 -21.23 -1.48
CA LYS A 67 21.88 -21.77 -2.83
C LYS A 67 20.57 -22.53 -2.93
N LEU A 68 20.27 -23.38 -1.94
CA LEU A 68 19.02 -24.14 -1.87
C LEU A 68 17.81 -23.21 -1.77
N LEU A 69 17.89 -22.17 -0.92
CA LEU A 69 16.85 -21.15 -0.80
C LEU A 69 16.66 -20.38 -2.11
N ALA A 70 17.75 -19.98 -2.77
CA ALA A 70 17.67 -19.30 -4.06
C ALA A 70 17.03 -20.18 -5.15
N GLU A 71 17.31 -21.48 -5.16
CA GLU A 71 16.69 -22.41 -6.12
C GLU A 71 15.21 -22.66 -5.80
N ALA A 72 14.85 -22.77 -4.53
CA ALA A 72 13.46 -22.87 -4.09
C ALA A 72 12.66 -21.63 -4.50
N HIS A 73 13.24 -20.43 -4.35
CA HIS A 73 12.63 -19.18 -4.80
C HIS A 73 12.45 -19.15 -6.32
N ARG A 74 13.48 -19.50 -7.12
CA ARG A 74 13.33 -19.58 -8.59
C ARG A 74 12.24 -20.54 -9.01
N THR A 75 12.16 -21.69 -8.35
CA THR A 75 11.11 -22.67 -8.62
C THR A 75 9.73 -22.06 -8.38
N LEU A 76 9.55 -21.33 -7.28
CA LEU A 76 8.32 -20.62 -6.96
C LEU A 76 7.95 -19.58 -8.03
N GLU A 77 8.90 -18.79 -8.53
CA GLU A 77 8.66 -17.75 -9.56
C GLU A 77 8.04 -18.36 -10.83
N THR A 78 8.43 -19.58 -11.20
CA THR A 78 7.88 -20.29 -12.37
C THR A 78 6.46 -20.83 -12.18
N THR A 79 5.91 -20.78 -10.97
CA THR A 79 4.56 -21.26 -10.69
C THR A 79 3.48 -20.22 -10.92
N PHE A 80 3.84 -18.94 -11.01
CA PHE A 80 2.88 -17.85 -11.15
C PHE A 80 2.55 -17.59 -12.62
N ASP A 81 1.25 -17.54 -12.92
CA ASP A 81 0.73 -17.20 -14.24
C ASP A 81 0.15 -15.78 -14.21
N GLU A 82 0.67 -14.91 -15.06
CA GLU A 82 0.29 -13.49 -15.10
C GLU A 82 -1.22 -13.31 -15.28
N ALA A 83 -1.83 -14.02 -16.23
CA ALA A 83 -3.25 -13.88 -16.53
C ALA A 83 -4.14 -14.29 -15.36
N LYS A 84 -3.82 -15.40 -14.68
CA LYS A 84 -4.53 -15.86 -13.48
C LYS A 84 -4.33 -14.91 -12.30
N THR A 85 -3.10 -14.42 -12.09
CA THR A 85 -2.82 -13.45 -11.03
C THR A 85 -3.58 -12.14 -11.24
N VAL A 86 -3.58 -11.59 -12.45
CA VAL A 86 -4.35 -10.40 -12.80
C VAL A 86 -5.85 -10.65 -12.65
N SER A 87 -6.36 -11.79 -13.10
CA SER A 87 -7.77 -12.17 -12.96
C SER A 87 -8.20 -12.27 -11.49
N ALA A 88 -7.38 -12.90 -10.63
CA ALA A 88 -7.64 -12.97 -9.20
C ALA A 88 -7.65 -11.57 -8.56
N LEU A 89 -6.75 -10.67 -8.97
CA LEU A 89 -6.72 -9.31 -8.44
C LEU A 89 -7.92 -8.47 -8.89
N LYS A 90 -8.37 -8.62 -10.14
CA LYS A 90 -9.63 -8.02 -10.62
C LYS A 90 -10.84 -8.55 -9.86
N SER A 91 -10.87 -9.86 -9.57
CA SER A 91 -11.91 -10.47 -8.74
C SER A 91 -11.97 -9.82 -7.35
N PHE A 92 -10.80 -9.65 -6.71
CA PHE A 92 -10.66 -8.93 -5.44
C PHE A 92 -11.18 -7.50 -5.51
N ILE A 93 -10.81 -6.73 -6.55
CA ILE A 93 -11.28 -5.35 -6.72
C ILE A 93 -12.80 -5.32 -6.90
N ASN A 94 -13.36 -6.18 -7.74
CA ASN A 94 -14.80 -6.25 -7.93
C ASN A 94 -15.54 -6.62 -6.63
N ARG A 95 -15.02 -7.58 -5.86
CA ARG A 95 -15.64 -7.96 -4.60
C ARG A 95 -15.51 -6.86 -3.55
N VAL A 96 -14.28 -6.49 -3.18
CA VAL A 96 -14.04 -5.62 -2.02
C VAL A 96 -14.28 -4.16 -2.40
N VAL A 97 -13.70 -3.70 -3.50
CA VAL A 97 -13.70 -2.27 -3.83
C VAL A 97 -15.04 -1.84 -4.41
N VAL A 98 -15.59 -2.63 -5.34
CA VAL A 98 -16.82 -2.28 -6.07
C VAL A 98 -18.06 -2.75 -5.31
N ASN A 99 -18.23 -4.05 -5.07
CA ASN A 99 -19.47 -4.59 -4.50
C ASN A 99 -19.67 -4.19 -3.05
N GLU A 100 -18.61 -4.19 -2.23
CA GLU A 100 -18.67 -3.66 -0.87
C GLU A 100 -18.46 -2.13 -0.82
N ASN A 101 -18.35 -1.48 -1.97
CA ASN A 101 -18.20 -0.03 -2.13
C ASN A 101 -17.04 0.54 -1.31
N MET A 102 -15.95 -0.20 -1.08
CA MET A 102 -14.84 0.23 -0.21
C MET A 102 -14.10 1.45 -0.75
N CYS A 103 -14.10 1.68 -2.07
CA CYS A 103 -13.70 2.95 -2.67
C CYS A 103 -14.88 3.50 -3.48
N PRO A 104 -15.44 4.68 -3.12
CA PRO A 104 -16.57 5.23 -3.88
C PRO A 104 -16.18 5.67 -5.30
N TYR A 105 -14.87 5.76 -5.59
CA TYR A 105 -14.31 6.27 -6.84
C TYR A 105 -13.82 5.17 -7.81
N THR A 106 -14.20 3.93 -7.54
CA THR A 106 -13.90 2.77 -8.40
C THR A 106 -15.21 2.01 -8.59
N LYS A 107 -15.74 2.01 -9.82
CA LYS A 107 -17.05 1.40 -10.14
C LYS A 107 -16.95 0.06 -10.86
N ASP A 108 -15.79 -0.22 -11.43
CA ASP A 108 -15.41 -1.50 -11.99
C ASP A 108 -13.91 -1.70 -11.77
N ALA A 109 -13.40 -2.90 -12.03
CA ALA A 109 -11.99 -3.19 -11.83
C ALA A 109 -11.08 -2.47 -12.84
N ASP A 110 -11.58 -2.08 -14.01
CA ASP A 110 -10.77 -1.58 -15.11
C ASP A 110 -10.70 -0.04 -15.16
N ILE A 111 -11.55 0.67 -14.42
CA ILE A 111 -11.60 2.14 -14.38
C ILE A 111 -11.56 2.65 -12.93
N SER A 112 -10.71 3.63 -12.68
CA SER A 112 -10.64 4.35 -11.40
C SER A 112 -10.88 5.86 -11.57
N ALA A 113 -10.93 6.59 -10.46
CA ALA A 113 -11.26 8.01 -10.38
C ALA A 113 -12.68 8.38 -10.85
N THR A 114 -13.59 7.42 -10.94
CA THR A 114 -15.00 7.67 -11.28
C THR A 114 -15.68 8.54 -10.23
N GLY A 115 -16.41 9.59 -10.64
CA GLY A 115 -17.07 10.51 -9.71
C GLY A 115 -16.19 11.65 -9.19
N LEU A 116 -14.91 11.73 -9.61
CA LEU A 116 -14.02 12.84 -9.30
C LEU A 116 -14.01 13.93 -10.39
N GLU A 117 -14.82 13.80 -11.44
CA GLU A 117 -14.89 14.73 -12.58
C GLU A 117 -15.25 16.14 -12.14
N MET A 118 -16.21 16.26 -11.20
CA MET A 118 -16.62 17.53 -10.61
C MET A 118 -15.49 18.22 -9.81
N ARG A 119 -14.42 17.48 -9.52
CA ARG A 119 -13.20 17.95 -8.84
C ARG A 119 -12.00 18.03 -9.80
N GLY A 120 -12.24 17.97 -11.11
CA GLY A 120 -11.23 18.16 -12.14
C GLY A 120 -10.36 16.94 -12.45
N VAL A 121 -10.71 15.75 -11.95
CA VAL A 121 -9.99 14.50 -12.25
C VAL A 121 -10.87 13.61 -13.12
N ALA A 122 -10.40 13.34 -14.34
CA ALA A 122 -11.09 12.45 -15.25
C ALA A 122 -10.88 10.97 -14.85
N PRO A 123 -11.87 10.09 -15.06
CA PRO A 123 -11.68 8.66 -14.93
C PRO A 123 -10.69 8.17 -15.98
N GLY A 124 -9.89 7.18 -15.61
CA GLY A 124 -8.95 6.56 -16.53
C GLY A 124 -8.75 5.08 -16.20
N ALA A 125 -8.01 4.38 -17.05
CA ALA A 125 -7.84 2.94 -16.91
C ALA A 125 -7.01 2.59 -15.66
N VAL A 126 -7.29 1.41 -15.10
CA VAL A 126 -6.43 0.74 -14.13
C VAL A 126 -5.44 -0.15 -14.89
N GLY A 127 -4.15 0.20 -14.82
CA GLY A 127 -3.09 -0.65 -15.33
C GLY A 127 -2.85 -1.84 -14.41
N TYR A 128 -2.71 -3.04 -14.97
CA TYR A 128 -2.30 -4.22 -14.22
C TYR A 128 -0.89 -4.60 -14.64
N ARG A 129 0.03 -4.65 -13.67
CA ARG A 129 1.43 -5.02 -13.88
C ARG A 129 1.76 -6.20 -12.99
N PHE A 130 2.66 -7.04 -13.45
CA PHE A 130 2.96 -8.31 -12.81
C PHE A 130 4.47 -8.50 -12.67
N SER A 131 4.91 -8.88 -11.47
CA SER A 131 6.27 -9.30 -11.22
C SER A 131 6.25 -10.60 -10.40
N PRO A 132 6.62 -11.75 -10.97
CA PRO A 132 6.60 -13.01 -10.25
C PRO A 132 7.77 -13.13 -9.26
N THR A 133 8.71 -12.18 -9.28
CA THR A 133 10.00 -12.31 -8.64
C THR A 133 9.94 -12.24 -7.11
N THR A 134 10.86 -12.97 -6.49
CA THR A 134 11.17 -12.92 -5.06
C THR A 134 12.32 -11.96 -4.75
N ASP A 135 13.01 -11.45 -5.77
CA ASP A 135 14.19 -10.60 -5.62
C ASP A 135 13.79 -9.14 -5.40
N ALA A 136 14.17 -8.59 -4.24
CA ALA A 136 13.83 -7.22 -3.87
C ALA A 136 14.34 -6.16 -4.87
N CYS A 137 15.48 -6.36 -5.53
CA CYS A 137 15.97 -5.39 -6.53
C CYS A 137 15.06 -5.38 -7.77
N MET A 138 14.59 -6.55 -8.19
CA MET A 138 13.66 -6.67 -9.32
C MET A 138 12.29 -6.08 -8.98
N VAL A 139 11.85 -6.20 -7.73
CA VAL A 139 10.65 -5.52 -7.23
C VAL A 139 10.82 -4.00 -7.28
N MET A 140 11.94 -3.47 -6.78
CA MET A 140 12.25 -2.03 -6.84
C MET A 140 12.32 -1.54 -8.30
N SER A 141 12.91 -2.33 -9.20
CA SER A 141 12.90 -2.00 -10.63
C SER A 141 11.49 -1.95 -11.20
N SER A 142 10.62 -2.89 -10.81
CA SER A 142 9.22 -2.92 -11.23
C SER A 142 8.45 -1.71 -10.70
N PHE A 143 8.69 -1.33 -9.44
CA PHE A 143 8.14 -0.13 -8.81
C PHE A 143 8.51 1.14 -9.58
N TRP A 144 9.80 1.36 -9.84
CA TRP A 144 10.25 2.56 -10.55
C TRP A 144 9.80 2.61 -12.00
N ASN A 145 9.71 1.46 -12.68
CA ASN A 145 9.14 1.41 -14.03
C ASN A 145 7.68 1.89 -14.05
N ILE A 146 6.89 1.55 -13.02
CA ILE A 146 5.51 2.04 -12.88
C ILE A 146 5.46 3.54 -12.62
N VAL A 147 6.33 4.05 -11.74
CA VAL A 147 6.45 5.49 -11.51
C VAL A 147 6.73 6.22 -12.83
N CYS A 148 7.74 5.77 -13.59
CA CYS A 148 8.05 6.35 -14.90
C CYS A 148 6.89 6.25 -15.90
N GLU A 149 6.20 5.10 -15.93
CA GLU A 149 5.04 4.89 -16.79
C GLU A 149 3.91 5.86 -16.45
N MET A 150 3.52 5.95 -15.18
CA MET A 150 2.46 6.86 -14.73
C MET A 150 2.85 8.33 -14.94
N MET A 151 4.11 8.71 -14.78
CA MET A 151 4.56 10.08 -15.09
C MET A 151 4.52 10.39 -16.59
N SER A 152 4.66 9.38 -17.45
CA SER A 152 4.73 9.57 -18.91
C SER A 152 3.38 9.45 -19.60
N VAL A 153 2.41 8.76 -18.99
CA VAL A 153 1.07 8.55 -19.53
C VAL A 153 0.07 9.51 -18.86
N PRO A 154 -0.78 10.23 -19.62
CA PRO A 154 -1.83 11.08 -19.08
C PRO A 154 -2.76 10.38 -18.08
N GLU A 155 -3.34 11.13 -17.13
CA GLU A 155 -4.16 10.56 -16.05
C GLU A 155 -5.49 9.95 -16.53
N ASP A 156 -6.06 10.50 -17.60
CA ASP A 156 -7.29 10.03 -18.26
C ASP A 156 -7.06 8.76 -19.10
N GLU A 157 -5.81 8.47 -19.47
CA GLU A 157 -5.44 7.20 -20.11
C GLU A 157 -5.02 6.14 -19.09
N LEU A 158 -4.26 6.52 -18.05
CA LEU A 158 -3.79 5.63 -16.99
C LEU A 158 -3.94 6.31 -15.62
N SER A 159 -5.04 5.99 -14.95
CA SER A 159 -5.43 6.63 -13.71
C SER A 159 -4.71 6.02 -12.51
N SER A 160 -4.61 4.69 -12.45
CA SER A 160 -3.94 3.98 -11.35
C SER A 160 -3.27 2.72 -11.86
N VAL A 161 -2.30 2.18 -11.11
CA VAL A 161 -1.65 0.90 -11.45
C VAL A 161 -1.69 -0.05 -10.27
N MET A 162 -2.17 -1.27 -10.52
CA MET A 162 -2.05 -2.41 -9.62
C MET A 162 -0.81 -3.22 -10.00
N LEU A 163 0.20 -3.21 -9.13
CA LEU A 163 1.39 -4.07 -9.23
C LEU A 163 1.18 -5.36 -8.42
N SER A 164 1.04 -6.48 -9.09
CA SER A 164 1.05 -7.82 -8.50
C SER A 164 2.47 -8.29 -8.22
N LEU A 165 2.73 -8.73 -6.98
CA LEU A 165 4.03 -9.23 -6.49
C LEU A 165 3.89 -10.61 -5.83
N PRO A 166 3.36 -11.64 -6.52
CA PRO A 166 3.16 -12.95 -5.88
C PRO A 166 4.48 -13.60 -5.41
N GLY A 167 5.66 -13.22 -5.91
CA GLY A 167 6.91 -13.73 -5.36
C GLY A 167 7.28 -13.21 -3.97
N ILE A 168 6.73 -12.07 -3.53
CA ILE A 168 7.15 -11.39 -2.29
C ILE A 168 6.33 -11.78 -1.07
N GLY A 169 5.12 -12.30 -1.26
CA GLY A 169 4.31 -12.74 -0.14
C GLY A 169 3.09 -13.50 -0.60
N MET A 170 3.27 -14.80 -0.83
CA MET A 170 2.17 -15.74 -1.05
C MET A 170 1.87 -16.51 0.21
N GLY A 171 0.58 -16.65 0.48
CA GLY A 171 0.06 -17.35 1.65
C GLY A 171 0.09 -16.50 2.93
N GLU A 172 -0.05 -17.21 4.06
CA GLU A 172 -0.26 -16.60 5.37
C GLU A 172 0.94 -16.71 6.31
N SER A 173 2.11 -17.06 5.77
CA SER A 173 3.31 -17.22 6.60
C SER A 173 3.83 -15.85 7.06
N ARG A 174 4.41 -15.83 8.27
CA ARG A 174 5.07 -14.64 8.80
C ARG A 174 6.23 -14.18 7.92
N ASP A 175 7.00 -15.10 7.35
CA ASP A 175 8.12 -14.78 6.44
C ASP A 175 7.63 -14.04 5.16
N ALA A 176 6.54 -14.52 4.55
CA ALA A 176 5.92 -13.84 3.40
C ALA A 176 5.49 -12.41 3.76
N HIS A 177 4.89 -12.26 4.93
CA HIS A 177 4.45 -10.96 5.42
C HIS A 177 5.61 -10.02 5.77
N ASP A 178 6.68 -10.52 6.38
CA ASP A 178 7.87 -9.74 6.74
C ASP A 178 8.64 -9.29 5.49
N ARG A 179 8.73 -10.13 4.45
CA ARG A 179 9.29 -9.74 3.14
C ARG A 179 8.50 -8.62 2.48
N PHE A 180 7.18 -8.71 2.53
CA PHE A 180 6.32 -7.64 2.05
C PHE A 180 6.52 -6.34 2.82
N ALA A 181 6.52 -6.39 4.15
CA ALA A 181 6.77 -5.22 4.98
C ALA A 181 8.12 -4.56 4.63
N ALA A 182 9.18 -5.36 4.48
CA ALA A 182 10.49 -4.87 4.07
C ALA A 182 10.50 -4.22 2.69
N VAL A 183 9.79 -4.80 1.70
CA VAL A 183 9.65 -4.18 0.37
C VAL A 183 8.92 -2.84 0.47
N VAL A 184 7.83 -2.80 1.22
CA VAL A 184 7.02 -1.60 1.40
C VAL A 184 7.80 -0.46 2.06
N GLU A 185 8.62 -0.77 3.06
CA GLU A 185 9.49 0.23 3.69
C GLU A 185 10.52 0.84 2.71
N LEU A 186 10.93 0.09 1.69
CA LEU A 186 11.85 0.57 0.67
C LEU A 186 11.17 1.42 -0.41
N VAL A 187 9.87 1.24 -0.63
CA VAL A 187 9.10 1.96 -1.65
C VAL A 187 8.29 3.09 -1.02
N GLY A 188 8.94 4.22 -0.77
CA GLY A 188 8.28 5.46 -0.36
C GLY A 188 8.51 6.57 -1.38
N ASP A 189 7.44 7.15 -1.92
CA ASP A 189 7.49 8.36 -2.75
C ASP A 189 6.31 9.26 -2.40
N ALA A 190 6.56 10.55 -2.21
CA ALA A 190 5.55 11.57 -1.95
C ALA A 190 4.69 11.88 -3.18
N THR A 191 5.14 11.49 -4.39
CA THR A 191 4.49 11.79 -5.66
C THR A 191 3.26 10.92 -5.95
N PHE A 192 3.26 9.69 -5.45
CA PHE A 192 2.19 8.71 -5.68
C PHE A 192 1.67 8.17 -4.38
N GLY A 193 0.34 8.15 -4.23
CA GLY A 193 -0.35 7.40 -3.19
C GLY A 193 -0.11 5.91 -3.35
N LEU A 194 0.48 5.28 -2.36
CA LEU A 194 0.61 3.82 -2.36
C LEU A 194 -0.46 3.20 -1.49
N VAL A 195 -0.94 2.03 -1.88
CA VAL A 195 -1.84 1.22 -1.06
C VAL A 195 -1.39 -0.23 -1.10
N HIS A 196 -1.15 -0.78 0.09
CA HIS A 196 -0.49 -2.06 0.29
C HIS A 196 -1.48 -3.18 0.58
N PHE A 197 -1.39 -4.28 -0.17
CA PHE A 197 -2.24 -5.46 -0.02
C PHE A 197 -1.41 -6.73 0.21
N HIS A 198 -1.91 -7.62 1.06
CA HIS A 198 -1.27 -8.91 1.37
C HIS A 198 -2.33 -9.95 1.79
N PRO A 199 -2.22 -11.26 1.46
CA PRO A 199 -3.22 -12.26 1.84
C PRO A 199 -3.48 -12.34 3.34
N ALA A 200 -2.40 -12.40 4.13
CA ALA A 200 -2.46 -12.33 5.58
C ALA A 200 -2.25 -10.91 6.12
N TYR A 201 -2.70 -9.88 5.39
CA TYR A 201 -2.58 -8.51 5.90
C TYR A 201 -3.12 -8.41 7.32
N ASP A 202 -2.25 -7.97 8.22
CA ASP A 202 -2.58 -7.63 9.58
C ASP A 202 -1.83 -6.37 9.97
N ARG A 203 -2.58 -5.30 10.21
CA ARG A 203 -2.01 -4.00 10.55
C ARG A 203 -1.10 -4.06 11.78
N SER A 204 -1.35 -4.98 12.71
CA SER A 204 -0.57 -5.13 13.94
C SER A 204 0.83 -5.72 13.73
N VAL A 205 1.02 -6.42 12.61
CA VAL A 205 2.26 -7.13 12.30
C VAL A 205 3.18 -6.29 11.40
N ILE A 206 2.61 -5.41 10.56
CA ILE A 206 3.39 -4.64 9.57
C ILE A 206 4.16 -3.48 10.21
N HIS A 207 3.53 -2.77 11.13
CA HIS A 207 4.09 -1.54 11.70
C HIS A 207 3.54 -1.35 13.12
N PRO A 208 4.22 -0.60 14.02
CA PRO A 208 3.69 -0.30 15.34
C PRO A 208 2.19 0.04 15.36
N LEU A 209 1.50 -0.54 16.35
CA LEU A 209 0.03 -0.50 16.54
C LEU A 209 -0.53 0.89 16.88
N ASP A 210 0.35 1.83 17.16
CA ASP A 210 0.08 3.18 17.63
C ASP A 210 0.59 4.26 16.69
N LYS A 211 1.39 3.89 15.69
CA LYS A 211 1.96 4.84 14.73
C LYS A 211 1.41 4.57 13.34
N PRO A 212 1.00 5.60 12.60
CA PRO A 212 0.59 5.42 11.23
C PRO A 212 1.74 4.92 10.34
N ALA A 213 1.40 4.33 9.20
CA ALA A 213 2.37 3.84 8.21
C ALA A 213 1.86 4.12 6.80
N TYR A 214 2.78 4.48 5.89
CA TYR A 214 2.42 4.89 4.54
C TYR A 214 1.77 3.76 3.75
N GLY A 215 0.67 4.07 3.05
CA GLY A 215 -0.11 3.09 2.28
C GLY A 215 -0.81 1.97 3.07
N HIS A 216 -0.71 1.97 4.40
CA HIS A 216 -1.37 1.02 5.28
C HIS A 216 -2.69 1.58 5.84
N LEU A 217 -3.52 0.69 6.39
CA LEU A 217 -4.68 1.09 7.19
C LEU A 217 -4.26 1.90 8.43
N PRO A 218 -5.16 2.75 8.96
CA PRO A 218 -4.94 3.40 10.24
C PRO A 218 -4.69 2.34 11.34
N PRO A 219 -3.92 2.68 12.38
CA PRO A 219 -3.70 1.76 13.49
C PRO A 219 -5.01 1.35 14.15
N THR A 220 -5.11 0.11 14.64
CA THR A 220 -6.35 -0.41 15.25
C THR A 220 -6.84 0.47 16.42
N SER A 221 -5.90 1.07 17.15
CA SER A 221 -6.18 2.01 18.24
C SER A 221 -6.96 3.26 17.79
N TRP A 222 -6.92 3.61 16.50
CA TRP A 222 -7.61 4.76 15.92
C TRP A 222 -9.03 4.44 15.43
N LEU A 223 -9.39 3.15 15.29
CA LEU A 223 -10.68 2.79 14.67
C LEU A 223 -11.88 3.33 15.46
N ARG A 224 -11.89 3.22 16.80
CA ARG A 224 -12.98 3.79 17.62
C ARG A 224 -13.02 5.32 17.54
N PRO A 225 -11.91 6.07 17.72
CA PRO A 225 -11.88 7.51 17.46
C PRO A 225 -12.40 7.89 16.07
N ILE A 226 -12.00 7.16 15.02
CA ILE A 226 -12.47 7.36 13.65
C ILE A 226 -13.98 7.16 13.55
N LEU A 227 -14.53 6.09 14.11
CA LEU A 227 -15.97 5.84 14.13
C LEU A 227 -16.74 6.99 14.81
N LYS A 228 -16.29 7.41 16.01
CA LYS A 228 -16.89 8.54 16.73
C LYS A 228 -16.85 9.83 15.91
N LYS A 229 -15.69 10.15 15.33
CA LYS A 229 -15.51 11.34 14.49
C LYS A 229 -16.33 11.29 13.21
N GLY A 230 -16.54 10.10 12.67
CA GLY A 230 -17.40 9.85 11.51
C GLY A 230 -18.90 9.88 11.81
N GLY A 231 -19.31 10.06 13.08
CA GLY A 231 -20.71 10.11 13.51
C GLY A 231 -21.32 8.74 13.84
N ALA A 232 -20.52 7.67 13.84
CA ALA A 232 -20.94 6.30 14.15
C ALA A 232 -20.67 5.98 15.63
N LEU A 233 -21.34 6.70 16.53
CA LEU A 233 -21.13 6.59 17.98
C LEU A 233 -21.54 5.22 18.52
N GLU A 234 -22.66 4.69 18.04
CA GLU A 234 -23.19 3.39 18.47
C GLU A 234 -22.21 2.27 18.13
N GLU A 235 -21.75 2.21 16.88
CA GLU A 235 -20.80 1.21 16.41
C GLU A 235 -19.43 1.35 17.08
N ALA A 236 -19.02 2.59 17.40
CA ALA A 236 -17.79 2.83 18.15
C ALA A 236 -17.84 2.25 19.58
N GLU A 237 -19.03 2.06 20.14
CA GLU A 237 -19.25 1.52 21.49
C GLU A 237 -19.63 0.04 21.48
N SER A 238 -20.40 -0.41 20.49
CA SER A 238 -20.97 -1.75 20.42
C SER A 238 -20.06 -2.78 19.77
N LEU A 239 -19.29 -2.41 18.74
CA LEU A 239 -18.41 -3.36 18.05
C LEU A 239 -17.29 -3.85 18.99
N SER A 240 -17.09 -5.15 19.02
CA SER A 240 -15.95 -5.81 19.69
C SER A 240 -14.63 -5.47 19.00
N ASN A 241 -13.50 -5.75 19.66
CA ASN A 241 -12.19 -5.51 19.05
C ASN A 241 -11.95 -6.46 17.87
N GLU A 242 -12.48 -7.68 17.96
CA GLU A 242 -12.44 -8.70 16.93
C GLU A 242 -13.19 -8.24 15.67
N GLU A 243 -14.37 -7.63 15.82
CA GLU A 243 -15.12 -7.05 14.71
C GLU A 243 -14.40 -5.84 14.09
N LEU A 244 -13.81 -4.97 14.91
CA LEU A 244 -13.01 -3.84 14.40
C LEU A 244 -11.79 -4.32 13.59
N LEU A 245 -11.18 -5.44 13.98
CA LEU A 245 -10.06 -6.04 13.26
C LEU A 245 -10.45 -6.61 11.90
N LEU A 246 -11.74 -6.85 11.64
CA LEU A 246 -12.22 -7.21 10.30
C LEU A 246 -11.96 -6.12 9.27
N SER A 247 -11.72 -4.87 9.70
CA SER A 247 -11.24 -3.80 8.82
C SER A 247 -9.97 -4.16 8.04
N ASN A 248 -9.13 -5.07 8.55
CA ASN A 248 -7.95 -5.58 7.83
C ASN A 248 -8.29 -6.26 6.49
N TYR A 249 -9.50 -6.82 6.34
CA TYR A 249 -9.92 -7.46 5.09
C TYR A 249 -10.05 -6.48 3.91
N GLN A 250 -10.06 -5.17 4.17
CA GLN A 250 -9.90 -4.15 3.12
C GLN A 250 -8.56 -4.27 2.37
N ARG A 251 -7.55 -4.88 3.00
CA ARG A 251 -6.19 -5.05 2.45
C ARG A 251 -5.82 -6.51 2.21
N ARG A 252 -6.71 -7.45 2.52
CA ARG A 252 -6.50 -8.87 2.25
C ARG A 252 -6.85 -9.20 0.80
N ALA A 253 -5.85 -9.13 -0.05
CA ALA A 253 -5.90 -9.49 -1.46
C ALA A 253 -5.37 -10.92 -1.66
N PRO A 254 -5.61 -11.56 -2.80
CA PRO A 254 -5.28 -12.97 -2.96
C PRO A 254 -3.78 -13.24 -3.17
N HIS A 255 -2.97 -12.20 -3.34
CA HIS A 255 -1.52 -12.20 -3.31
C HIS A 255 -1.03 -10.81 -2.90
N THR A 256 0.27 -10.67 -2.66
CA THR A 256 0.88 -9.36 -2.38
C THR A 256 0.73 -8.42 -3.57
N ALA A 257 0.24 -7.20 -3.32
CA ALA A 257 0.09 -6.20 -4.37
C ALA A 257 0.25 -4.78 -3.83
N ILE A 258 0.60 -3.86 -4.72
CA ILE A 258 0.69 -2.42 -4.45
C ILE A 258 -0.19 -1.69 -5.47
N ASN A 259 -1.11 -0.86 -5.00
CA ASN A 259 -1.83 0.06 -5.87
C ASN A 259 -1.17 1.43 -5.84
N PHE A 260 -0.93 1.99 -7.02
CA PHE A 260 -0.40 3.31 -7.25
C PHE A 260 -1.55 4.24 -7.63
N LEU A 261 -1.71 5.30 -6.86
CA LEU A 261 -2.71 6.33 -7.03
C LEU A 261 -2.00 7.66 -7.30
N ARG A 262 -2.54 8.46 -8.22
CA ARG A 262 -1.98 9.79 -8.48
C ARG A 262 -2.30 10.74 -7.34
N ALA A 263 -1.38 11.66 -7.04
CA ALA A 263 -1.60 12.67 -6.02
C ALA A 263 -2.86 13.52 -6.30
N SER A 264 -3.12 13.85 -7.57
CA SER A 264 -4.33 14.56 -8.01
C SER A 264 -5.61 13.86 -7.55
N GLN A 265 -5.70 12.54 -7.74
CA GLN A 265 -6.82 11.71 -7.31
C GLN A 265 -6.97 11.67 -5.80
N LEU A 266 -5.86 11.53 -5.07
CA LEU A 266 -5.88 11.52 -3.61
C LEU A 266 -6.39 12.85 -3.06
N THR A 267 -5.86 13.96 -3.56
CA THR A 267 -6.27 15.31 -3.16
C THR A 267 -7.74 15.55 -3.52
N ALA A 268 -8.15 15.19 -4.72
CA ALA A 268 -9.53 15.29 -5.17
C ALA A 268 -10.46 14.42 -4.32
N ALA A 269 -10.10 13.18 -4.01
CA ALA A 269 -10.90 12.26 -3.20
C ALA A 269 -11.04 12.75 -1.74
N ALA A 270 -9.94 13.21 -1.14
CA ALA A 270 -9.91 13.73 0.22
C ALA A 270 -10.87 14.92 0.37
N GLY A 271 -10.84 15.85 -0.58
CA GLY A 271 -11.66 17.05 -0.58
C GLY A 271 -11.21 18.09 0.47
N PRO A 272 -11.91 19.25 0.53
CA PRO A 272 -11.58 20.31 1.47
C PRO A 272 -11.85 19.86 2.91
N ASN A 273 -10.93 20.15 3.83
CA ASN A 273 -11.02 19.79 5.26
C ASN A 273 -11.04 18.28 5.53
N SER A 274 -10.36 17.51 4.68
CA SER A 274 -10.27 16.05 4.80
C SER A 274 -9.50 15.56 6.03
N ILE A 275 -8.64 16.42 6.57
CA ILE A 275 -7.79 16.14 7.73
C ILE A 275 -8.47 16.67 8.98
N CYS A 276 -8.60 15.82 9.99
CA CYS A 276 -9.12 16.20 11.30
C CYS A 276 -8.22 15.72 12.43
N ASP A 277 -8.40 16.36 13.58
CA ASP A 277 -7.87 15.92 14.85
C ASP A 277 -8.63 14.69 15.37
N LEU A 278 -7.87 13.63 15.66
CA LEU A 278 -8.27 12.45 16.39
C LEU A 278 -7.66 12.49 17.79
N ASP A 279 -8.48 12.16 18.78
CA ASP A 279 -8.02 11.96 20.16
C ASP A 279 -7.25 10.64 20.22
N GLY A 280 -5.92 10.75 20.20
CA GLY A 280 -4.99 9.63 20.33
C GLY A 280 -4.85 9.15 21.77
N ARG A 281 -4.00 8.14 21.95
CA ARG A 281 -3.75 7.56 23.28
C ARG A 281 -2.92 8.54 24.13
N GLY A 282 -3.32 8.73 25.38
CA GLY A 282 -2.57 9.58 26.33
C GLY A 282 -2.76 11.09 26.11
N GLY A 283 -3.83 11.51 25.44
CA GLY A 283 -4.13 12.92 25.20
C GLY A 283 -3.33 13.57 24.06
N VAL A 284 -2.58 12.77 23.30
CA VAL A 284 -1.92 13.23 22.07
C VAL A 284 -2.97 13.38 20.98
N VAL A 285 -2.98 14.53 20.31
CA VAL A 285 -3.85 14.78 19.15
C VAL A 285 -3.12 14.33 17.89
N GLU A 286 -3.74 13.42 17.16
CA GLU A 286 -3.22 12.87 15.91
C GLU A 286 -3.99 13.43 14.71
N LYS A 287 -3.30 13.75 13.62
CA LYS A 287 -3.94 14.18 12.37
C LYS A 287 -4.28 12.96 11.53
N ALA A 288 -5.55 12.85 11.11
CA ALA A 288 -6.01 11.78 10.24
C ALA A 288 -6.91 12.28 9.13
N SER A 289 -6.84 11.61 7.98
CA SER A 289 -7.70 11.86 6.82
C SER A 289 -8.58 10.64 6.51
N GLY A 290 -9.56 10.82 5.63
CA GLY A 290 -10.40 9.72 5.17
C GLY A 290 -11.35 9.17 6.24
N ILE A 291 -11.70 9.96 7.27
CA ILE A 291 -12.57 9.53 8.38
C ILE A 291 -13.84 8.84 7.87
N LYS A 292 -14.62 9.51 7.02
CA LYS A 292 -15.87 8.96 6.49
C LYS A 292 -15.67 7.65 5.75
N LEU A 293 -14.56 7.53 5.02
CA LEU A 293 -14.20 6.33 4.27
C LEU A 293 -13.92 5.17 5.23
N TYR A 294 -13.03 5.39 6.20
CA TYR A 294 -12.66 4.35 7.16
C TYR A 294 -13.80 3.99 8.11
N THR A 295 -14.63 4.95 8.53
CA THR A 295 -15.85 4.69 9.32
C THR A 295 -16.77 3.72 8.58
N ARG A 296 -17.16 4.06 7.36
CA ARG A 296 -18.04 3.22 6.53
C ARG A 296 -17.43 1.84 6.28
N ASN A 297 -16.16 1.80 5.89
CA ASN A 297 -15.51 0.54 5.53
C ASN A 297 -15.33 -0.38 6.76
N THR A 298 -15.07 0.18 7.94
CA THR A 298 -14.94 -0.59 9.19
C THR A 298 -16.27 -1.23 9.58
N ILE A 299 -17.34 -0.44 9.59
CA ILE A 299 -18.70 -0.93 9.88
C ILE A 299 -19.08 -2.01 8.87
N ARG A 300 -18.85 -1.76 7.58
CA ARG A 300 -19.20 -2.71 6.52
C ARG A 300 -18.45 -4.04 6.63
N MET A 301 -17.15 -4.02 6.97
CA MET A 301 -16.40 -5.26 7.19
C MET A 301 -16.92 -6.04 8.42
N ALA A 302 -17.32 -5.33 9.47
CA ALA A 302 -17.95 -5.95 10.64
C ALA A 302 -19.31 -6.59 10.29
N GLU A 303 -20.16 -5.89 9.52
CA GLU A 303 -21.47 -6.39 9.08
C GLU A 303 -21.39 -7.66 8.22
N ILE A 304 -20.38 -7.77 7.35
CA ILE A 304 -20.19 -8.94 6.49
C ILE A 304 -19.79 -10.17 7.33
N GLY A 305 -19.00 -9.96 8.38
CA GLY A 305 -18.54 -11.00 9.29
C GLY A 305 -17.35 -11.81 8.77
N GLU A 306 -16.58 -12.37 9.70
CA GLU A 306 -15.29 -13.02 9.42
C GLU A 306 -15.42 -14.24 8.49
N GLU A 307 -16.41 -15.09 8.74
CA GLU A 307 -16.60 -16.34 7.98
C GLU A 307 -16.77 -16.06 6.49
N HIS A 308 -17.63 -15.09 6.13
CA HIS A 308 -17.86 -14.72 4.75
C HIS A 308 -16.62 -14.09 4.12
N LEU A 309 -15.95 -13.19 4.85
CA LEU A 309 -14.72 -12.55 4.38
C LEU A 309 -13.60 -13.57 4.10
N ARG A 310 -13.44 -14.57 4.97
CA ARG A 310 -12.46 -15.66 4.79
C ARG A 310 -12.79 -16.55 3.60
N ALA A 311 -14.06 -16.98 3.49
CA ALA A 311 -14.49 -17.84 2.39
C ALA A 311 -14.21 -17.20 1.02
N ARG A 312 -14.53 -15.90 0.89
CA ARG A 312 -14.28 -15.15 -0.35
C ARG A 312 -12.81 -14.94 -0.67
N LEU A 313 -11.99 -14.60 0.32
CA LEU A 313 -10.55 -14.50 0.13
C LEU A 313 -9.97 -15.83 -0.35
N LYS A 314 -10.42 -16.94 0.25
CA LYS A 314 -10.01 -18.29 -0.15
C LYS A 314 -10.36 -18.59 -1.61
N GLU A 315 -11.57 -18.26 -2.06
CA GLU A 315 -11.96 -18.42 -3.48
C GLU A 315 -10.94 -17.75 -4.42
N GLU A 316 -10.52 -16.51 -4.13
CA GLU A 316 -9.58 -15.74 -4.96
C GLU A 316 -8.13 -16.27 -4.89
N VAL A 317 -7.71 -16.76 -3.73
CA VAL A 317 -6.41 -17.43 -3.57
C VAL A 317 -6.39 -18.73 -4.39
N ASP A 318 -7.48 -19.51 -4.34
CA ASP A 318 -7.59 -20.78 -5.06
C ASP A 318 -7.60 -20.57 -6.60
N MET A 319 -8.10 -19.42 -7.10
CA MET A 319 -8.05 -19.08 -8.54
C MET A 319 -6.63 -19.06 -9.11
N GLN A 320 -5.61 -18.84 -8.28
CA GLN A 320 -4.20 -18.80 -8.71
C GLN A 320 -3.55 -20.20 -8.75
N SER A 321 -4.15 -21.18 -8.08
CA SER A 321 -3.52 -22.48 -7.79
C SER A 321 -3.89 -23.61 -8.76
N ILE A 322 -4.86 -23.41 -9.65
CA ILE A 322 -5.33 -24.44 -10.58
C ILE A 322 -4.38 -24.50 -11.78
N LYS A 323 -3.50 -25.51 -11.85
CA LYS A 323 -2.81 -25.91 -13.08
C LYS A 323 -3.68 -26.89 -13.87
#